data_AF-A0A3B9WTB3-F1
#
_entry.id   AF-A0A3B9WTB3-F1
#
_cell.length_a   1.000
_cell.length_b   1.000
_cell.length_c   1.000
_cell.angle_alpha   90.00
_cell.angle_beta   90.00
_cell.angle_gamma   90.00
#
_symmetry.space_group_name_H-M   'P 1'
#
loop_
_entity.id
_entity.type
_entity.pdbx_description
1 polymer ?
#
loop_
_entity_poly.entity_id
_entity_poly.type
_entity_poly.pdbx_seq_one_letter_code
_entity_poly.pdbx_strand_id
1 'polypeptide(L)'
;MMQLSGGEKALSAIALLFAIQNLKPSPFCLLDEIEAALDESNVGRFAGYLHKLTEHTQFIVISHRRGTMEKADRLYGITMQEKGVSALVSVSLEDDIEELEEKQ
;
A
#
# COMPACT_ATOMS: atom_id res chain seq x y z
N MET A 1 25.67 -1.84 4.37
CA MET A 1 24.62 -0.79 4.26
C MET A 1 25.15 0.65 4.24
N MET A 2 26.37 0.97 4.70
CA MET A 2 26.82 2.38 4.79
C MET A 2 26.90 3.13 3.44
N GLN A 3 27.03 2.44 2.31
CA GLN A 3 27.11 3.06 0.97
C GLN A 3 25.78 3.14 0.22
N LEU A 4 24.68 2.62 0.78
CA LEU A 4 23.37 2.65 0.12
C LEU A 4 22.67 3.99 0.35
N SER A 5 21.96 4.47 -0.67
CA SER A 5 21.03 5.60 -0.56
C SER A 5 19.85 5.27 0.37
N GLY A 6 19.09 6.28 0.78
CA GLY A 6 17.90 6.08 1.62
C GLY A 6 16.88 5.13 1.00
N GLY A 7 16.57 5.31 -0.30
CA GLY A 7 15.64 4.47 -1.04
C GLY A 7 16.13 3.03 -1.21
N GLU A 8 17.43 2.82 -1.47
CA GLU A 8 18.00 1.47 -1.59
C GLU A 8 17.98 0.72 -0.25
N LYS A 9 18.26 1.41 0.87
CA LYS A 9 18.13 0.83 2.21
C LYS A 9 16.69 0.43 2.50
N ALA A 10 15.73 1.31 2.19
CA ALA A 10 14.31 1.04 2.38
C ALA A 10 13.87 -0.16 1.53
N LEU A 11 14.18 -0.16 0.23
CA LEU A 11 13.81 -1.26 -0.68
C LEU A 11 14.44 -2.59 -0.25
N SER A 12 15.68 -2.57 0.23
CA SER A 12 16.34 -3.78 0.76
C SER A 12 15.65 -4.31 2.02
N ALA A 13 15.22 -3.43 2.93
CA ALA A 13 14.49 -3.81 4.13
C ALA A 13 13.09 -4.37 3.79
N ILE A 14 12.39 -3.74 2.84
CA ILE A 14 11.10 -4.20 2.32
C ILE A 14 11.25 -5.59 1.69
N ALA A 15 12.29 -5.81 0.88
CA ALA A 15 12.55 -7.11 0.27
C ALA A 15 12.76 -8.21 1.32
N LEU A 16 13.48 -7.91 2.40
CA LEU A 16 13.66 -8.85 3.51
C LEU A 16 12.33 -9.13 4.24
N LEU A 17 11.53 -8.10 4.51
CA LEU A 17 10.21 -8.23 5.14
C LEU A 17 9.31 -9.15 4.30
N PHE A 18 9.26 -8.94 2.99
CA PHE A 18 8.51 -9.77 2.06
C PHE A 18 9.03 -11.20 1.97
N ALA A 19 10.35 -11.41 2.03
CA ALA A 19 10.91 -12.76 2.08
C ALA A 19 10.46 -13.52 3.35
N ILE A 20 10.42 -12.85 4.50
CA ILE A 20 9.91 -13.43 5.76
C ILE A 20 8.41 -13.75 5.65
N GLN A 21 7.63 -12.81 5.10
CA GLN A 21 6.19 -12.98 4.91
C GLN A 21 5.88 -14.16 3.97
N ASN A 22 6.64 -14.35 2.90
CA ASN A 22 6.48 -15.50 2.00
C ASN A 22 6.80 -16.84 2.66
N LEU A 23 7.79 -16.87 3.56
CA LEU A 23 8.15 -18.10 4.26
C LEU A 23 7.09 -18.49 5.29
N LYS A 24 6.52 -17.51 5.99
CA LYS A 24 5.50 -17.72 7.01
C LYS A 24 4.43 -16.63 6.90
N PRO A 25 3.40 -16.82 6.06
CA PRO A 25 2.38 -15.81 5.84
C PRO A 25 1.56 -15.62 7.12
N SER A 26 1.56 -14.39 7.61
CA SER A 26 0.64 -13.93 8.64
C SER A 26 -0.76 -13.76 8.04
N PRO A 27 -1.84 -13.97 8.83
CA PRO A 27 -3.21 -13.79 8.34
C PRO A 27 -3.49 -12.32 7.96
N PHE A 28 -2.83 -11.37 8.62
CA PHE A 28 -2.87 -9.95 8.25
C PHE A 28 -1.51 -9.29 8.50
N CYS A 29 -1.27 -8.14 7.84
CA CYS A 29 -0.08 -7.33 8.01
C CYS A 29 -0.44 -5.83 7.93
N LEU A 30 0.05 -5.04 8.89
CA LEU A 30 -0.09 -3.58 8.92
C LEU A 30 1.22 -2.92 8.50
N LEU A 31 1.17 -2.07 7.48
CA LEU A 31 2.31 -1.36 6.92
C LEU A 31 2.05 0.14 7.03
N ASP A 32 2.94 0.88 7.72
CA ASP A 32 2.80 2.31 7.94
C ASP A 32 3.92 3.09 7.25
N GLU A 33 3.57 3.72 6.12
CA GLU A 33 4.45 4.55 5.27
C GLU A 33 5.83 3.95 4.93
N ILE A 34 5.92 2.63 4.84
CA ILE A 34 7.20 1.93 4.68
C ILE A 34 7.89 2.24 3.35
N GLU A 35 7.13 2.70 2.37
CA GLU A 35 7.59 3.08 1.04
C GLU A 35 7.92 4.58 0.89
N ALA A 36 7.84 5.38 1.97
CA ALA A 36 8.03 6.83 1.91
C ALA A 36 9.39 7.27 1.32
N ALA A 37 10.42 6.45 1.44
CA ALA A 37 11.76 6.71 0.91
C ALA A 37 11.96 6.24 -0.54
N LEU A 38 10.96 5.63 -1.17
CA LEU A 38 11.04 5.13 -2.55
C LEU A 38 10.65 6.20 -3.57
N ASP A 39 11.29 6.17 -4.74
CA ASP A 39 10.85 6.92 -5.91
C ASP A 39 9.53 6.36 -6.49
N GLU A 40 8.89 7.09 -7.41
CA GLU A 40 7.60 6.70 -7.98
C GLU A 40 7.64 5.34 -8.70
N SER A 41 8.72 5.04 -9.42
CA SER A 41 8.87 3.77 -10.15
C SER A 41 8.93 2.58 -9.19
N ASN A 42 9.68 2.72 -8.09
CA ASN A 42 9.81 1.69 -7.07
C ASN A 42 8.55 1.57 -6.21
N VAL A 43 7.77 2.64 -6.01
CA VAL A 43 6.45 2.55 -5.37
C VAL A 43 5.49 1.70 -6.21
N GLY A 44 5.45 1.89 -7.53
CA GLY A 44 4.61 1.04 -8.40
C GLY A 44 5.01 -0.45 -8.32
N ARG A 45 6.31 -0.74 -8.26
CA ARG A 45 6.81 -2.11 -8.08
C ARG A 45 6.45 -2.70 -6.71
N PHE A 46 6.62 -1.92 -5.65
CA PHE A 46 6.22 -2.28 -4.30
C PHE A 46 4.73 -2.63 -4.24
N ALA A 47 3.88 -1.73 -4.73
CA ALA A 47 2.42 -1.89 -4.72
C ALA A 47 1.98 -3.12 -5.52
N GLY A 48 2.55 -3.31 -6.73
CA GLY A 48 2.26 -4.48 -7.55
C GLY A 48 2.73 -5.80 -6.94
N TYR A 49 3.82 -5.79 -6.16
CA TYR A 49 4.25 -6.98 -5.42
C TYR A 49 3.37 -7.24 -4.20
N LEU A 50 3.02 -6.20 -3.45
CA LEU A 50 2.14 -6.28 -2.30
C LEU A 50 0.78 -6.87 -2.66
N HIS A 51 0.19 -6.43 -3.78
CA HIS A 51 -1.08 -6.95 -4.30
C HIS A 51 -1.00 -8.43 -4.68
N LYS A 52 0.17 -8.98 -5.04
CA LYS A 52 0.30 -10.43 -5.26
C LYS A 52 0.25 -11.24 -3.98
N LEU A 53 0.69 -10.65 -2.87
CA LEU A 53 0.69 -11.32 -1.57
C LEU A 53 -0.70 -11.34 -0.92
N THR A 54 -1.67 -10.56 -1.43
CA THR A 54 -3.02 -10.48 -0.86
C THR A 54 -3.79 -11.79 -0.95
N GLU A 55 -3.41 -12.70 -1.86
CA GLU A 55 -4.00 -14.03 -2.00
C GLU A 55 -3.93 -14.86 -0.70
N HIS A 56 -2.93 -14.59 0.15
CA HIS A 56 -2.71 -15.36 1.38
C HIS A 56 -2.69 -14.50 2.66
N THR A 57 -2.53 -13.18 2.53
CA THR A 57 -2.42 -12.26 3.67
C THR A 57 -3.25 -11.02 3.43
N GLN A 58 -4.07 -10.62 4.41
CA GLN A 58 -4.74 -9.33 4.35
C GLN A 58 -3.76 -8.19 4.65
N PHE A 59 -3.66 -7.19 3.77
CA PHE A 59 -2.81 -6.02 4.01
C PHE A 59 -3.65 -4.80 4.39
N ILE A 60 -3.20 -4.11 5.44
CA ILE A 60 -3.66 -2.77 5.81
C ILE A 60 -2.47 -1.84 5.62
N VAL A 61 -2.59 -0.88 4.70
CA VAL A 61 -1.50 0.02 4.35
C VAL A 61 -1.91 1.44 4.65
N ILE A 62 -1.12 2.12 5.47
CA ILE A 62 -1.20 3.55 5.69
C ILE A 62 -0.18 4.19 4.76
N SER A 63 -0.67 4.99 3.81
CA SER A 63 0.18 5.63 2.83
C SER A 63 -0.48 6.89 2.28
N HIS A 64 0.34 7.86 1.88
CA HIS A 64 -0.05 9.01 1.08
C HIS A 64 0.43 8.90 -0.39
N ARG A 65 0.94 7.73 -0.80
CA ARG A 65 1.53 7.51 -2.13
C ARG A 65 0.49 6.98 -3.12
N ARG A 66 0.24 7.74 -4.19
CA ARG A 66 -0.72 7.39 -5.26
C ARG A 66 -0.52 5.99 -5.83
N GLY A 67 0.72 5.63 -6.18
CA GLY A 67 1.01 4.31 -6.75
C GLY A 67 0.66 3.13 -5.84
N THR A 68 0.67 3.33 -4.52
CA THR A 68 0.20 2.34 -3.54
C THR A 68 -1.33 2.34 -3.47
N MET A 69 -1.96 3.52 -3.40
CA MET A 69 -3.42 3.67 -3.35
C MET A 69 -4.14 3.10 -4.56
N GLU A 70 -3.58 3.27 -5.76
CA GLU A 70 -4.14 2.79 -7.04
C GLU A 70 -4.17 1.26 -7.17
N LYS A 71 -3.49 0.53 -6.29
CA LYS A 71 -3.45 -0.94 -6.25
C LYS A 71 -4.19 -1.54 -5.06
N ALA A 72 -4.86 -0.71 -4.26
CA ALA A 72 -5.68 -1.16 -3.16
C ALA A 72 -7.08 -1.54 -3.66
N ASP A 73 -7.70 -2.53 -3.01
CA ASP A 73 -9.08 -2.94 -3.32
C ASP A 73 -10.09 -1.93 -2.73
N ARG A 74 -9.76 -1.37 -1.57
CA ARG A 74 -10.55 -0.34 -0.88
C ARG A 74 -9.68 0.75 -0.29
N LEU A 75 -10.17 1.99 -0.33
CA LEU A 75 -9.52 3.14 0.28
C LEU A 75 -10.34 3.65 1.46
N TYR A 76 -9.64 3.86 2.58
CA TYR A 76 -10.19 4.47 3.79
C TYR A 76 -9.48 5.80 4.02
N GLY A 77 -10.18 6.90 3.77
CA GLY A 77 -9.72 8.26 4.04
C GLY A 77 -10.04 8.66 5.47
N ILE A 78 -9.02 9.05 6.24
CA ILE A 78 -9.18 9.66 7.55
C ILE A 78 -9.10 11.17 7.40
N THR A 79 -10.15 11.88 7.80
CA THR A 79 -10.21 13.35 7.77
C THR A 79 -10.59 13.90 9.14
N MET A 80 -10.34 15.18 9.37
CA MET A 80 -10.74 15.89 10.59
C MET A 80 -11.71 17.00 10.22
N GLN A 81 -13.02 16.71 10.27
CA GLN A 81 -14.06 17.73 10.06
C GLN A 81 -14.10 18.73 11.23
N GLU A 82 -13.90 18.21 12.43
CA GLU A 82 -13.72 18.99 13.65
C GLU A 82 -12.29 18.81 14.16
N LYS A 83 -11.72 19.84 14.78
CA LYS A 83 -10.33 19.83 15.23
C LYS A 83 -10.12 18.73 16.28
N GLY A 84 -9.29 17.73 15.93
CA GLY A 84 -8.94 16.62 16.83
C GLY A 84 -9.96 15.49 16.86
N VAL A 85 -11.01 15.52 16.03
CA VAL A 85 -11.96 14.41 15.88
C VAL A 85 -11.79 13.81 14.47
N SER A 86 -11.29 12.58 14.42
CA SER A 86 -11.16 11.83 13.17
C SER A 86 -12.53 11.34 12.68
N ALA A 87 -12.81 11.55 11.40
CA ALA A 87 -13.94 11.01 10.67
C ALA A 87 -13.43 10.11 9.53
N LEU A 88 -14.13 9.01 9.30
CA LEU A 88 -13.81 8.02 8.27
C LEU A 88 -14.64 8.27 7.01
N VAL A 89 -14.00 8.21 5.85
CA VAL A 89 -14.63 8.15 4.53
C VAL A 89 -14.09 6.90 3.82
N SER A 90 -14.93 6.14 3.14
CA SER A 90 -14.51 4.93 2.43
C SER A 90 -14.94 4.94 0.98
N VAL A 91 -14.10 4.42 0.09
CA VAL A 91 -14.36 4.21 -1.34
C VAL A 91 -13.93 2.80 -1.70
N SER A 92 -14.75 2.09 -2.48
CA SER A 92 -14.45 0.79 -3.08
C SER A 92 -13.86 1.03 -4.47
N LEU A 93 -12.65 0.56 -4.75
CA LEU A 93 -12.02 0.75 -6.07
C LEU A 93 -12.37 -0.37 -7.05
N GLU A 94 -12.91 -1.49 -6.55
CA GLU A 94 -13.35 -2.62 -7.37
C GLU A 94 -14.62 -2.28 -8.19
N ASP A 95 -15.53 -1.47 -7.63
CA ASP A 95 -16.83 -1.18 -8.23
C ASP A 95 -16.79 -0.01 -9.26
N ASP A 96 -15.82 0.91 -9.12
CA ASP A 96 -15.73 2.12 -9.96
C ASP A 96 -15.17 1.83 -11.37
N ILE A 97 -14.54 0.67 -11.60
CA ILE A 97 -14.01 0.28 -12.91
C ILE A 97 -15.14 -0.24 -13.82
N GLU A 98 -16.15 -0.90 -13.26
CA GLU A 98 -17.30 -1.41 -14.04
C GLU A 98 -18.24 -0.28 -14.51
N GLU A 99 -18.47 0.76 -13.70
CA GLU A 99 -19.35 1.89 -14.09
C GLU A 99 -18.77 2.80 -15.19
N LEU A 100 -17.45 2.76 -15.42
CA LEU A 100 -16.79 3.56 -16.47
C LEU A 100 -16.79 2.87 -17.84
N GLU A 101 -16.96 1.53 -17.90
CA GLU A 101 -17.05 0.78 -19.16
C GLU A 101 -18.48 0.72 -19.70
N GLU A 102 -19.52 0.83 -18.86
CA GLU A 102 -20.93 0.87 -19.31
C GLU A 102 -21.39 2.25 -19.84
N LYS A 103 -20.55 3.28 -19.74
CA LYS A 103 -20.85 4.66 -20.19
C LYS A 103 -20.09 5.11 -21.46
N GLN A 104 -19.47 4.19 -22.20
CA GLN A 104 -18.99 4.42 -23.58
C GLN A 104 -19.94 3.84 -24.62
#